data_AF-A0A645JQ60-F1
#
_entry.id   AF-A0A645JQ60-F1
#
_cell.length_a   1.000
_cell.length_b   1.000
_cell.length_c   1.000
_cell.angle_alpha   90.00
_cell.angle_beta   90.00
_cell.angle_gamma   90.00
#
_symmetry.space_group_name_H-M   'P 1'
#
loop_
_entity.id
_entity.type
_entity.pdbx_description
1 polymer ?
#
loop_
_entity_poly.entity_id
_entity_poly.type
_entity_poly.pdbx_seq_one_letter_code
_entity_poly.pdbx_strand_id
1 'polypeptide(L)' 'MLFSETELQRVSVVIKGILTPYVAEKIDKNHYRVRTEIKRPGKYLADVFDSDNLIGKINLHVLSETQKKSGGDDFDSMF' A
#
# COMPACT_ATOMS: atom_id res chain seq x y z
N MET A 1 -23.59 0.68 -10.87
CA MET A 1 -22.12 0.62 -10.71
C MET A 1 -21.76 1.73 -9.73
N LEU A 2 -21.32 1.40 -8.52
CA LEU A 2 -21.07 2.37 -7.46
C LEU A 2 -19.55 2.53 -7.30
N PHE A 3 -18.95 3.40 -8.11
CA PHE A 3 -17.59 3.86 -7.89
C PHE A 3 -17.70 5.30 -7.41
N SER A 4 -17.03 5.65 -6.32
CA SER A 4 -16.97 7.04 -5.86
C SER A 4 -16.37 7.90 -6.97
N GLU A 5 -17.13 8.90 -7.45
CA GLU A 5 -16.63 9.90 -8.41
C GLU A 5 -15.65 10.89 -7.77
N THR A 6 -15.39 10.76 -6.47
CA THR A 6 -14.57 11.69 -5.71
C THR A 6 -13.11 11.26 -5.80
N GLU A 7 -12.30 12.11 -6.42
CA GLU A 7 -10.86 11.95 -6.48
C GLU A 7 -10.25 12.08 -5.08
N LEU A 8 -9.43 11.10 -4.67
CA LEU A 8 -8.75 11.14 -3.37
C LEU A 8 -7.74 12.30 -3.37
N GLN A 9 -7.71 13.07 -2.28
CA GLN A 9 -6.92 14.30 -2.22
C GLN A 9 -5.51 14.08 -1.72
N ARG A 10 -5.36 13.45 -0.55
CA ARG A 10 -4.08 13.24 0.11
C ARG A 10 -4.03 11.84 0.68
N VAL A 11 -3.65 10.89 -0.15
CA VAL A 11 -3.56 9.50 0.26
C VAL A 11 -2.30 9.27 1.09
N SER A 12 -2.46 8.65 2.26
CA SER A 12 -1.34 8.22 3.10
C SER A 12 -1.57 6.83 3.68
N VAL A 13 -0.47 6.15 4.01
CA VAL A 13 -0.50 4.79 4.55
C VAL A 13 0.24 4.77 5.88
N VAL A 14 -0.47 4.37 6.93
CA VAL A 14 0.07 4.22 8.29
C VAL A 14 0.25 2.75 8.57
N ILE A 15 1.48 2.33 8.78
CA ILE A 15 1.81 0.93 9.06
C ILE A 15 1.86 0.73 10.57
N LYS A 16 1.11 -0.25 11.09
CA LYS A 16 1.09 -0.53 12.53
C LYS A 16 2.50 -0.86 13.02
N GLY A 17 2.96 -0.12 14.02
CA GLY A 17 4.31 -0.23 14.58
C GLY A 17 5.37 0.64 13.89
N ILE A 18 5.02 1.38 12.84
CA ILE A 18 5.88 2.40 12.21
C ILE A 18 5.25 3.76 12.47
N LEU A 19 6.00 4.65 13.14
CA LEU A 19 5.52 5.97 13.55
C LEU A 19 5.32 6.93 12.38
N THR A 20 6.10 6.78 11.32
CA THR A 20 6.08 7.70 10.18
C THR A 20 5.05 7.23 9.14
N PRO A 21 4.01 8.05 8.85
CA PRO A 21 3.10 7.77 7.76
C PRO A 21 3.83 7.89 6.41
N TYR A 22 3.48 7.03 5.47
CA TYR A 22 4.00 7.10 4.11
C TYR A 22 3.00 7.82 3.22
N VAL A 23 3.42 8.96 2.67
CA VAL A 23 2.59 9.70 1.71
C VAL A 23 2.60 8.97 0.37
N ALA A 24 1.42 8.79 -0.22
CA ALA A 24 1.29 8.19 -1.52
C ALA A 24 1.41 9.25 -2.61
N GLU A 25 2.13 8.92 -3.67
CA GLU A 25 2.25 9.69 -4.88
C GLU A 25 1.18 9.21 -5.88
N LYS A 26 0.35 10.12 -6.38
CA LYS A 26 -0.65 9.78 -7.39
C LYS A 26 0.05 9.46 -8.72
N ILE A 27 -0.25 8.29 -9.29
CA ILE A 27 0.28 7.86 -10.60
C ILE A 27 -0.71 8.26 -11.70
N ASP A 28 -2.00 8.01 -11.47
CA ASP A 28 -3.08 8.42 -12.36
C ASP A 28 -4.40 8.63 -11.58
N LYS A 29 -5.54 8.63 -12.26
CA LYS A 29 -6.85 8.88 -11.65
C LYS A 29 -7.12 7.94 -10.45
N ASN A 30 -6.78 6.67 -10.55
CA ASN A 30 -7.15 5.63 -9.59
C ASN A 30 -5.96 4.91 -8.95
N HIS A 31 -4.74 5.13 -9.44
CA HIS A 31 -3.54 4.47 -8.93
C HIS A 31 -2.65 5.40 -8.12
N TYR A 32 -2.15 4.88 -6.99
CA TYR A 32 -1.25 5.58 -6.07
C TYR A 32 -0.05 4.69 -5.76
N ARG A 33 1.13 5.30 -5.68
CA ARG A 33 2.40 4.65 -5.33
C ARG A 33 2.84 5.06 -3.94
N VAL A 34 3.26 4.10 -3.13
CA VAL A 34 3.88 4.36 -1.84
C VAL A 34 5.31 3.84 -1.86
N ARG A 35 6.28 4.69 -1.51
CA ARG A 35 7.67 4.27 -1.28
C ARG A 35 7.87 4.06 0.21
N THR A 36 8.26 2.86 0.60
CA THR A 36 8.50 2.48 2.00
C THR A 36 9.96 2.10 2.18
N GLU A 37 10.54 2.44 3.32
CA GLU A 37 11.90 2.01 3.70
C GLU A 37 11.89 0.80 4.67
N ILE A 38 10.84 -0.04 4.61
CA ILE A 38 10.74 -1.22 5.47
C ILE A 38 11.80 -2.24 5.04
N LYS A 39 12.84 -2.37 5.86
CA LYS A 39 13.96 -3.30 5.60
C LYS A 39 13.72 -4.71 6.12
N ARG A 40 12.79 -4.88 7.08
CA ARG A 40 12.55 -6.16 7.74
C ARG A 40 11.45 -6.94 7.01
N PRO A 41 11.73 -8.17 6.55
CA PRO A 41 10.69 -9.05 6.02
C PRO A 41 9.62 -9.32 7.08
N GLY A 42 8.38 -9.49 6.65
CA GLY A 42 7.26 -9.76 7.55
C GLY A 42 5.92 -9.34 6.98
N LYS A 43 4.87 -9.65 7.74
CA LYS A 43 3.50 -9.22 7.46
C LYS A 43 3.19 -8.00 8.31
N TYR A 44 2.72 -6.94 7.68
CA TYR A 44 2.35 -5.70 8.31
C TYR A 44 0.90 -5.37 8.02
N LEU A 45 0.19 -4.86 9.02
CA LEU A 45 -1.11 -4.26 8.83
C LEU A 45 -0.93 -2.77 8.61
N ALA A 46 -1.61 -2.22 7.61
CA ALA A 46 -1.58 -0.80 7.35
C ALA A 46 -3.00 -0.25 7.15
N ASP A 47 -3.20 0.96 7.67
CA ASP A 47 -4.42 1.74 7.51
C ASP A 47 -4.17 2.79 6.41
N VAL A 48 -5.10 2.94 5.48
CA VAL A 48 -5.03 3.86 4.34
C VAL A 48 -5.97 5.03 4.59
N PHE A 49 -5.44 6.24 4.52
CA PHE A 49 -6.17 7.47 4.77
C PHE A 49 -6.25 8.33 3.52
N ASP A 50 -7.36 9.05 3.35
CA ASP A 50 -7.44 10.25 2.53
C ASP A 50 -7.58 11.46 3.45
N SER A 51 -6.53 12.26 3.52
CA SER A 51 -6.36 13.31 4.54
C SER A 51 -6.49 12.68 5.94
N ASP A 52 -7.56 12.99 6.67
CA ASP A 52 -7.81 12.45 8.01
C ASP A 52 -8.83 11.29 8.03
N ASN A 53 -9.40 10.95 6.86
CA ASN A 53 -10.43 9.92 6.75
C ASN A 53 -9.81 8.55 6.49
N LEU A 54 -10.08 7.58 7.36
CA LEU A 54 -9.72 6.18 7.11
C LEU A 54 -10.57 5.62 5.97
N ILE A 55 -9.95 5.32 4.83
CA ILE A 55 -10.63 4.82 3.63
C ILE A 55 -10.39 3.32 3.38
N GLY A 56 -9.42 2.71 4.06
CA GLY A 56 -9.14 1.29 3.86
C GLY A 56 -8.13 0.71 4.84
N LYS A 57 -8.01 -0.62 4.81
CA LYS A 57 -7.01 -1.39 5.55
C LYS A 57 -6.41 -2.43 4.63
N ILE A 58 -5.09 -2.55 4.64
CA ILE A 58 -4.35 -3.46 3.77
C ILE A 58 -3.36 -4.32 4.56
N ASN A 59 -3.08 -5.50 4.03
CA ASN A 59 -2.01 -6.37 4.53
C ASN A 59 -0.81 -6.24 3.59
N LEU A 60 0.32 -5.82 4.11
CA LEU A 60 1.58 -5.73 3.38
C LEU A 60 2.43 -6.96 3.71
N HIS A 61 2.89 -7.67 2.70
CA HIS A 61 3.83 -8.77 2.86
C HIS A 61 5.19 -8.36 2.29
N VAL A 62 6.13 -8.02 3.17
CA VAL A 62 7.50 -7.67 2.78
C VAL A 62 8.31 -8.96 2.76
N LEU A 63 8.76 -9.34 1.58
CA LEU A 63 9.60 -10.52 1.38
C LEU A 63 11.08 -10.15 1.43
N SER A 64 11.92 -11.05 1.94
CA SER A 64 13.37 -10.93 1.75
C SER A 64 13.75 -11.12 0.29
N GLU A 65 14.89 -10.56 -0.13
CA GLU A 65 15.44 -10.77 -1.47
C GLU A 65 15.63 -12.26 -1.80
N THR A 66 15.94 -13.08 -0.79
CA THR A 66 16.08 -14.54 -0.94
C THR A 66 14.74 -15.23 -1.18
N GLN A 67 13.65 -14.76 -0.57
CA GLN A 67 12.29 -15.31 -0.73
C GLN A 67 11.62 -14.90 -2.05
N LYS A 68 12.03 -13.75 -2.63
CA LYS A 68 11.50 -13.28 -3.92
C LYS A 68 11.85 -14.21 -5.08
N LYS A 69 12.93 -15.00 -4.97
CA LYS A 69 13.39 -15.95 -5.99
C LYS A 69 12.59 -17.26 -6.05
N SER A 70 11.69 -17.50 -5.10
CA SER A 70 10.94 -18.76 -4.97
C SER A 70 9.43 -18.66 -5.25
N GLY A 71 8.91 -17.50 -5.66
CA GLY A 71 7.47 -17.28 -5.85
C GLY A 71 7.16 -16.25 -6.94
N GLY A 72 7.81 -16.38 -8.10
CA GLY A 72 7.78 -15.42 -9.19
C GLY A 72 6.49 -15.36 -10.03
N ASP A 73 5.39 -15.99 -9.62
CA ASP A 73 4.22 -16.19 -10.50
C ASP A 73 2.89 -15.64 -9.93
N ASP A 74 2.87 -14.98 -8.76
CA ASP A 74 1.59 -14.62 -8.09
C ASP A 74 1.08 -13.20 -8.36
N PHE A 75 1.86 -12.32 -8.99
CA PHE A 75 1.41 -10.95 -9.31
C PHE A 75 0.97 -10.75 -10.76
N ASP A 76 1.31 -11.68 -11.66
CA ASP A 76 0.97 -11.60 -13.09
C ASP A 76 -0.42 -12.19 -13.40
N SER A 77 -1.10 -12.75 -12.40
CA SER A 77 -2.43 -13.39 -12.53
C SER A 77 -3.58 -12.57 -11.93
N MET A 78 -3.32 -11.32 -11.51
CA MET A 78 -4.32 -10.44 -10.88
C MET A 78 -4.76 -9.23 -11.76
N PHE A 79 -4.60 -9.33 -13.09
CA PHE A 79 -5.19 -8.40 -14.05
C PHE A 79 -5.87 -9.13 -15.20
#